data_AF-A0A7C1IDC8-F1
#
_entry.id   AF-A0A7C1IDC8-F1
#
_cell.length_a   1.000
_cell.length_b   1.000
_cell.length_c   1.000
_cell.angle_alpha   90.00
_cell.angle_beta   90.00
_cell.angle_gamma   90.00
#
_symmetry.space_group_name_H-M   'P 1'
#
loop_
_entity.id
_entity.type
_entity.pdbx_description
1 polymer ?
#
loop_
_entity_poly.entity_id
_entity_poly.type
_entity_poly.pdbx_seq_one_letter_code
_entity_poly.pdbx_strand_id
1 'polypeptide(L)'
;MSNYKITHLRELEAEAIYVIREVGAQFERPTLLFSGGKDSIVMYHLARKAFWPQVVPFPCLHIDTGHNFEETLEFRDRLMESTGGRVIVRYVQDTIDAGRVV
;
A
#
# COMPACT_ATOMS: atom_id res chain seq x y z
N MET A 1 -14.68 -37.28 -5.19
CA MET A 1 -14.24 -35.91 -5.55
C MET A 1 -13.96 -35.16 -4.26
N SER A 2 -12.75 -34.64 -4.07
CA SER A 2 -12.45 -33.79 -2.91
C SER A 2 -13.33 -32.54 -2.99
N ASN A 3 -14.06 -32.26 -1.92
CA ASN A 3 -14.96 -31.12 -1.86
C ASN A 3 -14.10 -29.84 -1.71
N TYR A 4 -13.76 -29.20 -2.83
CA TYR A 4 -12.96 -27.98 -2.84
C TYR A 4 -13.76 -26.85 -2.19
N LYS A 5 -13.49 -26.58 -0.91
CA LYS A 5 -14.04 -25.43 -0.20
C LYS A 5 -13.00 -24.32 -0.15
N ILE A 6 -13.37 -23.15 -0.65
CA ILE A 6 -12.61 -21.92 -0.46
C ILE A 6 -12.71 -21.55 1.02
N THR A 7 -11.57 -21.27 1.65
CA THR A 7 -11.56 -20.77 3.02
C THR A 7 -11.90 -19.28 3.02
N HIS A 8 -12.49 -18.80 4.11
CA HIS A 8 -12.86 -17.38 4.25
C HIS A 8 -11.73 -16.40 3.89
N LEU A 9 -10.49 -16.67 4.32
CA LEU A 9 -9.34 -15.81 3.98
C LEU A 9 -8.97 -15.84 2.49
N ARG A 10 -9.17 -16.97 1.81
CA ARG A 10 -8.91 -17.08 0.36
C ARG A 10 -9.96 -16.35 -0.45
N GLU A 11 -11.20 -16.34 0.03
CA GLU A 11 -12.29 -15.55 -0.54
C GLU A 11 -12.00 -14.05 -0.41
N LEU A 12 -11.72 -13.56 0.81
CA LEU A 12 -11.35 -12.16 1.05
C LEU A 12 -10.11 -11.71 0.27
N GLU A 13 -9.09 -12.58 0.19
CA GLU A 13 -7.88 -12.30 -0.59
C GLU A 13 -8.20 -12.15 -2.08
N ALA A 14 -9.04 -13.03 -2.64
CA ALA A 14 -9.44 -12.97 -4.04
C ALA A 14 -10.25 -11.70 -4.35
N GLU A 15 -11.18 -11.34 -3.47
CA GLU A 15 -11.97 -10.11 -3.58
C GLU A 15 -11.10 -8.85 -3.54
N ALA A 16 -10.17 -8.77 -2.58
CA ALA A 16 -9.27 -7.63 -2.47
C ALA A 16 -8.34 -7.51 -3.69
N ILE A 17 -7.80 -8.63 -4.18
CA ILE A 17 -6.99 -8.65 -5.41
C ILE A 17 -7.81 -8.18 -6.61
N TYR A 18 -9.06 -8.62 -6.73
CA TYR A 18 -9.96 -8.17 -7.80
C TYR A 18 -10.13 -6.65 -7.78
N VAL A 19 -10.49 -6.07 -6.62
CA VAL A 19 -10.67 -4.61 -6.47
C VAL A 19 -9.38 -3.85 -6.81
N ILE A 20 -8.23 -4.32 -6.36
CA ILE A 20 -6.93 -3.70 -6.65
C ILE A 20 -6.62 -3.72 -8.16
N ARG A 21 -6.93 -4.82 -8.86
CA ARG A 21 -6.72 -4.94 -10.31
C ARG A 21 -7.65 -4.01 -11.09
N GLU A 22 -8.92 -3.92 -10.69
CA GLU A 22 -9.87 -2.99 -11.32
C GLU A 22 -9.40 -1.54 -11.18
N VAL A 23 -8.94 -1.12 -10.00
CA VAL A 23 -8.36 0.21 -9.81
C VAL A 23 -7.12 0.41 -10.69
N GLY A 24 -6.24 -0.59 -10.75
CA GLY A 24 -5.05 -0.54 -11.60
C GLY A 24 -5.36 -0.49 -13.11
N ALA A 25 -6.51 -1.01 -13.52
CA ALA A 25 -6.94 -1.04 -14.92
C ALA A 25 -7.70 0.22 -15.35
N GLN A 26 -8.47 0.83 -14.44
CA GLN A 26 -9.40 1.92 -14.77
C GLN A 26 -8.84 3.33 -14.51
N PHE A 27 -7.82 3.47 -13.65
CA PHE A 27 -7.29 4.78 -13.27
C PHE A 27 -5.87 5.00 -13.82
N GLU A 28 -5.60 6.21 -14.31
CA GLU A 28 -4.28 6.56 -14.86
C GLU A 28 -3.21 6.76 -13.78
N ARG A 29 -3.60 7.27 -12.60
CA ARG A 29 -2.67 7.65 -11.52
C ARG A 29 -3.15 7.20 -10.14
N PRO A 30 -3.44 5.90 -9.93
CA PRO A 30 -3.78 5.41 -8.61
C PRO A 30 -2.58 5.52 -7.66
N THR A 31 -2.85 5.56 -6.36
CA THR A 31 -1.85 5.42 -5.31
C THR A 31 -2.42 4.60 -4.17
N LEU A 32 -1.57 3.89 -3.45
CA LEU A 32 -1.96 3.14 -2.25
C LEU A 32 -1.57 3.94 -1.01
N LEU A 33 -2.53 4.37 -0.21
CA LEU A 33 -2.25 5.05 1.06
C LEU A 33 -1.54 4.07 2.01
N PHE A 34 -0.32 4.41 2.41
CA PHE A 34 0.57 3.53 3.16
C PHE A 34 1.10 4.22 4.42
N SER A 35 0.51 3.89 5.57
CA SER A 35 0.94 4.43 6.87
C SER A 35 2.10 3.65 7.49
N GLY A 36 2.40 2.43 7.01
CA GLY A 36 3.31 1.52 7.71
C GLY A 36 2.64 0.73 8.83
N GLY A 37 1.34 0.91 9.06
CA GLY A 37 0.55 0.09 9.98
C GLY A 37 0.10 -1.24 9.36
N LYS A 38 -0.34 -2.17 10.21
CA LYS A 38 -0.71 -3.56 9.84
C LYS A 38 -1.62 -3.65 8.61
N ASP A 39 -2.65 -2.80 8.53
CA ASP A 39 -3.66 -2.89 7.47
C ASP A 39 -3.06 -2.44 6.13
N SER A 40 -2.29 -1.34 6.14
CA SER A 40 -1.59 -0.87 4.94
C SER A 40 -0.51 -1.85 4.45
N ILE A 41 0.13 -2.58 5.37
CA ILE A 41 1.09 -3.64 5.04
C ILE A 41 0.38 -4.82 4.36
N VAL A 42 -0.78 -5.25 4.90
CA VAL A 42 -1.60 -6.30 4.27
C VAL A 42 -2.09 -5.85 2.89
N MET A 43 -2.56 -4.61 2.76
CA MET A 43 -2.98 -4.05 1.48
C MET A 43 -1.84 -4.04 0.46
N TYR A 44 -0.63 -3.64 0.85
CA TYR A 44 0.53 -3.71 -0.05
C TYR A 44 0.91 -5.15 -0.40
N HIS A 45 0.82 -6.09 0.54
CA HIS A 45 1.02 -7.51 0.26
C HIS A 45 0.01 -8.03 -0.78
N LEU A 46 -1.27 -7.70 -0.64
CA LEU A 46 -2.32 -8.04 -1.60
C LEU A 46 -2.07 -7.40 -2.97
N ALA A 47 -1.61 -6.14 -3.01
CA ALA A 47 -1.22 -5.48 -4.25
C ALA A 47 -0.06 -6.19 -4.95
N ARG A 48 0.96 -6.64 -4.20
CA ARG A 48 2.04 -7.46 -4.77
C ARG A 48 1.53 -8.77 -5.36
N LYS A 49 0.57 -9.43 -4.70
CA LYS A 49 -0.07 -10.64 -5.26
C LYS A 49 -0.91 -10.34 -6.49
N ALA A 50 -1.57 -9.19 -6.52
CA ALA A 50 -2.40 -8.77 -7.64
C ALA A 50 -1.59 -8.58 -8.94
N PHE A 51 -0.37 -8.05 -8.85
CA PHE A 51 0.45 -7.71 -10.02
C PHE A 51 1.65 -8.61 -10.26
N TRP A 52 1.90 -9.60 -9.40
CA TRP A 52 2.94 -10.60 -9.60
C TRP A 52 2.87 -11.22 -11.01
N PRO A 53 4.00 -11.38 -11.74
CA PRO A 53 5.38 -11.20 -11.30
C PRO A 53 5.93 -9.77 -11.41
N GLN A 54 5.11 -8.82 -11.86
CA GLN A 54 5.53 -7.43 -11.98
C GLN A 54 5.50 -6.72 -10.62
N VAL A 55 6.28 -5.66 -10.52
CA VAL A 55 6.22 -4.71 -9.40
C VAL A 55 4.85 -4.00 -9.41
N VAL A 56 4.35 -3.61 -8.24
CA VAL A 56 3.11 -2.84 -8.13
C VAL A 56 3.22 -1.57 -9.02
N PRO A 57 2.29 -1.36 -9.98
CA PRO A 57 2.48 -0.36 -11.03
C PRO A 57 2.31 1.09 -10.52
N PHE A 58 1.71 1.27 -9.35
CA PHE A 58 1.48 2.57 -8.72
C PHE A 58 2.27 2.73 -7.43
N PRO A 59 2.61 3.98 -7.05
CA PRO A 59 3.32 4.23 -5.81
C PRO A 59 2.41 4.09 -4.59
N CYS A 60 3.01 3.77 -3.46
CA CYS A 60 2.47 4.05 -2.15
C CYS A 60 2.59 5.55 -1.82
N LEU A 61 1.68 6.08 -1.02
CA LEU A 61 1.74 7.44 -0.48
C LEU A 61 1.73 7.39 1.04
N HIS A 62 2.79 7.91 1.66
CA HIS A 62 2.92 8.05 3.11
C HIS A 62 2.84 9.53 3.48
N ILE A 63 1.92 9.88 4.38
CA ILE A 63 1.83 11.22 4.96
C ILE A 63 2.53 11.19 6.32
N ASP A 64 3.71 11.81 6.38
CA ASP A 64 4.52 11.88 7.58
C ASP A 64 4.10 13.09 8.41
N THR A 65 3.73 12.83 9.66
CA THR A 65 3.32 13.86 10.62
C THR A 65 4.49 14.44 11.40
N GLY A 66 5.69 13.86 11.30
CA GLY A 66 6.82 14.14 12.18
C GLY A 66 6.76 13.37 13.52
N HIS A 67 5.73 12.54 13.74
CA HIS A 67 5.53 11.79 14.98
C HIS A 67 5.49 10.27 14.78
N ASN A 68 5.95 9.78 13.62
CA ASN A 68 6.05 8.36 13.35
C ASN A 68 7.19 7.72 14.16
N PHE A 69 7.00 6.48 14.58
CA PHE A 69 8.09 5.69 15.17
C PHE A 69 9.18 5.42 14.12
N GLU A 70 10.45 5.55 14.52
CA GLU A 70 11.60 5.33 13.64
C GLU A 70 11.56 3.92 13.02
N GLU A 71 11.21 2.91 13.82
CA GLU A 71 11.10 1.51 13.38
C GLU A 71 10.03 1.33 12.30
N THR A 72 8.97 2.14 12.31
CA THR A 72 7.92 2.10 11.27
C THR A 72 8.45 2.65 9.95
N LEU A 73 9.23 3.73 10.00
CA LEU A 73 9.84 4.34 8.82
C LEU A 73 10.90 3.39 8.23
N GLU A 74 11.76 2.82 9.07
CA GLU A 74 12.74 1.82 8.65
C GLU A 74 12.08 0.60 8.00
N PHE A 75 11.02 0.08 8.61
CA PHE A 75 10.30 -1.07 8.05
C PHE A 75 9.68 -0.73 6.69
N ARG A 76 9.05 0.44 6.55
CA ARG A 76 8.51 0.93 5.27
C ARG A 76 9.60 0.96 4.21
N ASP A 77 10.75 1.56 4.52
CA ASP A 77 11.83 1.76 3.55
C ASP A 77 12.44 0.43 3.11
N ARG A 78 12.72 -0.48 4.07
CA ARG A 78 13.18 -1.86 3.78
C ARG A 78 12.15 -2.65 2.97
N LEU A 79 10.86 -2.48 3.24
CA LEU A 79 9.79 -3.17 2.50
C LEU A 79 9.73 -2.69 1.05
N MET A 80 9.85 -1.39 0.80
CA MET A 80 9.86 -0.85 -0.57
C MET A 80 11.09 -1.33 -1.33
N GLU A 81 12.27 -1.23 -0.72
CA GLU A 81 13.53 -1.68 -1.32
C GLU A 81 13.49 -3.17 -1.70
N SER A 82 13.14 -4.04 -0.75
CA SER A 82 13.10 -5.49 -0.97
C SER A 82 12.05 -5.96 -1.99
N THR A 83 11.06 -5.14 -2.30
CA THR A 83 9.96 -5.50 -3.22
C THR A 83 9.99 -4.74 -4.53
N GLY A 84 10.93 -3.79 -4.71
CA GLY A 84 10.97 -2.86 -5.84
C GLY A 84 9.86 -1.81 -5.81
N GLY A 85 9.11 -1.71 -4.71
CA GLY A 85 8.02 -0.77 -4.54
C GLY A 85 8.48 0.69 -4.54
N ARG A 86 7.56 1.59 -4.86
CA ARG A 86 7.80 3.04 -4.79
C ARG A 86 6.95 3.63 -3.69
N VAL A 87 7.53 4.50 -2.86
CA VAL A 87 6.79 5.29 -1.87
C VAL A 87 7.06 6.77 -2.08
N ILE A 88 5.98 7.54 -2.13
CA ILE A 88 6.02 9.00 -2.11
C ILE A 88 5.77 9.41 -0.66
N VAL A 89 6.69 10.18 -0.10
CA VAL A 89 6.52 10.77 1.24
C VAL A 89 6.12 12.24 1.09
N ARG A 90 5.14 12.67 1.89
CA ARG A 90 4.74 14.07 2.05
C ARG A 90 4.65 14.39 3.52
N TYR A 91 5.05 15.59 3.91
CA TYR A 91 5.06 16.00 5.31
C TYR A 91 3.87 16.91 5.62
N VAL A 92 3.21 16.68 6.76
CA VAL A 92 2.19 17.62 7.25
C VAL A 92 2.83 18.98 7.53
N GLN A 93 4.08 18.99 8.03
CA GLN A 93 4.83 20.21 8.32
C GLN A 93 4.95 21.13 7.09
N ASP A 94 5.18 20.58 5.89
CA ASP A 94 5.22 21.36 4.64
C ASP A 94 3.93 22.18 4.41
N THR A 95 2.79 21.69 4.88
CA THR A 95 1.49 22.35 4.72
C THR A 95 1.27 23.43 5.78
N ILE A 96 1.75 23.18 7.00
CA ILE A 96 1.74 24.15 8.11
C ILE A 96 2.67 25.33 7.76
N ASP A 97 3.90 25.06 7.34
CA ASP A 97 4.89 26.07 6.98
C ASP A 97 4.44 26.93 5.79
N ALA A 98 3.65 26.34 4.88
CA ALA A 98 3.03 27.05 3.76
C ALA A 98 1.78 27.87 4.16
N GLY A 99 1.37 27.89 5.42
CA GLY A 99 0.22 28.64 5.93
C GLY A 99 -1.13 28.16 5.40
N ARG A 100 -1.22 26.92 4.92
CA ARG A 100 -2.45 26.35 4.33
C ARG A 100 -3.39 25.74 5.38
N VAL A 101 -2.87 25.41 6.55
CA VAL A 101 -3.58 24.86 7.71
C VAL A 101 -2.97 25.43 8.99
N VAL A 102 -3.77 25.51 10.06
CA VAL A 102 -3.36 25.95 11.41
C VAL A 102 -3.32 24.79 12.38
#